data_AF-A0A9X1I610-F1
#
_entry.id   AF-A0A9X1I610-F1
#
_cell.length_a   1.000
_cell.length_b   1.000
_cell.length_c   1.000
_cell.angle_alpha   90.00
_cell.angle_beta   90.00
_cell.angle_gamma   90.00
#
_symmetry.space_group_name_H-M   'P 1'
#
loop_
_entity.id
_entity.type
_entity.pdbx_description
1 polymer ?
#
loop_
_entity_poly.entity_id
_entity_poly.type
_entity_poly.pdbx_seq_one_letter_code
_entity_poly.pdbx_strand_id
1 'polypeptide(L)'
;MKKRQTVIVFGFLLLCNFLRASEIKINSLKELATYAAKSGNTIVMAPGVYQMKEYLTTEVIKNIVPDEIGRYAMIKFSGNHNVFDFTGVTIEVDTKLLSVFKARVSEFYVEGSHVHIKGLTVTDIGNHPTAKGGHSFTVAGDDAVIEKVTLNMSGSFPYGYGDLLGKGKGALVPLKKHSGMCIEGLNDKIKDCSIYSKSYGHCFFVQGGRNVLFENCYAEGVTRTTDDMLSEISGPAFDVNFASVYKNYAGENIITPGYTKSLNECGFRMYGKGGVNAIKTGAVTAINCTAKNTRIGFAFAKISGDVLIKDSKAIGCELGYYVEGLTVENSIGDAANGPLLYVNKGEKTTVEIALLPTEAKTKVHVLAAIAGDNHNITLTNWRNLKRGQQLPIKIGVTHPPANNSFSPLGTAKTTAVVLKNTTGMPVELNSETSLCEVFSNAAVKDKGTNNLINKK
;
A
#
# COMPACT_ATOMS: atom_id res chain seq x y z
N MET A 1 37.88 68.15 25.04
CA MET A 1 37.13 66.94 25.46
C MET A 1 35.78 66.89 24.75
N LYS A 2 35.60 66.00 23.76
CA LYS A 2 34.40 65.15 23.55
C LYS A 2 34.61 64.32 22.27
N LYS A 3 34.17 63.07 22.37
CA LYS A 3 34.70 61.88 21.69
C LYS A 3 34.32 61.83 20.20
N ARG A 4 35.29 61.51 19.33
CA ARG A 4 35.02 60.98 17.97
C ARG A 4 34.58 59.52 18.13
N GLN A 5 33.35 59.22 17.74
CA GLN A 5 32.85 57.85 17.59
C GLN A 5 33.31 57.33 16.23
N THR A 6 34.23 56.37 16.25
CA THR A 6 34.59 55.56 15.09
C THR A 6 33.54 54.47 14.94
N VAL A 7 32.68 54.58 13.93
CA VAL A 7 31.75 53.51 13.54
C VAL A 7 32.52 52.54 12.64
N ILE A 8 32.87 51.37 13.19
CA ILE A 8 33.40 50.24 12.42
C ILE A 8 32.18 49.47 11.90
N VAL A 9 31.90 49.59 10.59
CA VAL A 9 30.92 48.75 9.90
C VAL A 9 31.60 47.41 9.58
N PHE A 10 31.30 46.38 10.37
CA PHE A 10 31.59 45.00 10.01
C PHE A 10 30.59 44.55 8.94
N GLY A 11 31.00 44.62 7.67
CA GLY A 11 30.28 43.99 6.57
C GLY A 11 30.45 42.48 6.64
N PHE A 12 29.47 41.78 7.22
CA PHE A 12 29.31 40.34 7.05
C PHE A 12 28.83 40.08 5.61
N LEU A 13 29.77 39.92 4.69
CA LEU A 13 29.51 39.34 3.37
C LEU A 13 29.19 37.86 3.58
N LEU A 14 27.90 37.53 3.70
CA LEU A 14 27.38 36.20 3.43
C LEU A 14 27.63 35.90 1.94
N LEU A 15 28.84 35.42 1.65
CA LEU A 15 29.13 34.68 0.43
C LEU A 15 28.36 33.35 0.52
N CYS A 16 27.06 33.40 0.21
CA CYS A 16 26.31 32.21 -0.17
C CYS A 16 26.88 31.73 -1.51
N ASN A 17 27.97 30.97 -1.44
CA ASN A 17 28.40 30.15 -2.55
C ASN A 17 27.28 29.15 -2.82
N PHE A 18 26.37 29.48 -3.73
CA PHE A 18 25.58 28.50 -4.44
C PHE A 18 26.57 27.71 -5.32
N LEU A 19 27.25 26.74 -4.71
CA LEU A 19 27.92 25.66 -5.42
C LEU A 19 26.83 25.00 -6.26
N ARG A 20 26.72 25.40 -7.54
CA ARG A 20 25.99 24.62 -8.53
C ARG A 20 26.76 23.32 -8.66
N ALA A 21 26.27 22.26 -8.00
CA ALA A 21 26.80 20.91 -8.17
C ALA A 21 26.86 20.64 -9.68
N SER A 22 28.05 20.32 -10.19
CA SER A 22 28.24 20.01 -11.60
C SER A 22 27.39 18.81 -11.97
N GLU A 23 26.64 18.91 -13.07
CA GLU A 23 25.87 17.80 -13.61
C GLU A 23 26.80 16.67 -14.04
N ILE A 24 26.54 15.46 -13.53
CA ILE A 24 27.29 14.25 -13.86
C ILE A 24 26.45 13.42 -14.81
N LYS A 25 26.94 13.22 -16.03
CA LYS A 25 26.30 12.37 -17.04
C LYS A 25 26.83 10.95 -16.93
N ILE A 26 25.94 9.98 -16.89
CA ILE A 26 26.27 8.55 -16.85
C ILE A 26 25.49 7.79 -17.91
N ASN A 27 26.00 6.64 -18.35
CA ASN A 27 25.34 5.80 -19.35
C ASN A 27 25.48 4.30 -19.06
N SER A 28 25.70 3.94 -17.79
CA SER A 28 25.81 2.55 -17.38
C SER A 28 25.36 2.34 -15.93
N LEU A 29 24.92 1.11 -15.62
CA LEU A 29 24.55 0.72 -14.24
C LEU A 29 25.76 0.69 -13.30
N LYS A 30 26.97 0.46 -13.82
CA LYS A 30 28.21 0.51 -13.02
C LYS A 30 28.53 1.93 -12.56
N GLU A 31 28.40 2.92 -13.45
CA GLU A 31 28.51 4.33 -13.07
C GLU A 31 27.39 4.74 -12.12
N LEU A 32 26.16 4.29 -12.37
CA LEU A 32 25.04 4.52 -11.46
C LEU A 32 25.38 4.03 -10.05
N ALA A 33 25.79 2.77 -9.88
CA ALA A 33 26.17 2.24 -8.57
C ALA A 33 27.34 3.02 -7.93
N THR A 34 28.28 3.50 -8.74
CA THR A 34 29.42 4.30 -8.27
C THR A 34 28.97 5.66 -7.71
N TYR A 35 28.06 6.36 -8.40
CA TYR A 35 27.57 7.66 -7.95
C TYR A 35 26.44 7.55 -6.92
N ALA A 36 25.70 6.45 -6.89
CA ALA A 36 24.72 6.12 -5.86
C ALA A 36 25.35 6.07 -4.46
N ALA A 37 26.64 5.74 -4.36
CA ALA A 37 27.39 5.72 -3.10
C ALA A 37 28.02 7.07 -2.70
N LYS A 38 28.02 8.07 -3.57
CA LYS A 38 28.65 9.39 -3.33
C LYS A 38 27.59 10.44 -3.00
N SER A 39 27.94 11.47 -2.24
CA SER A 39 27.01 12.52 -1.82
C SER A 39 27.15 13.81 -2.65
N GLY A 40 26.11 14.64 -2.67
CA GLY A 40 26.15 16.02 -3.17
C GLY A 40 26.14 16.17 -4.69
N ASN A 41 25.63 15.18 -5.43
CA ASN A 41 25.70 15.16 -6.89
C ASN A 41 24.33 15.37 -7.54
N THR A 42 24.34 15.96 -8.73
CA THR A 42 23.22 15.88 -9.68
C THR A 42 23.63 14.95 -10.80
N ILE A 43 23.00 13.78 -10.87
CA ILE A 43 23.29 12.71 -11.82
C ILE A 43 22.18 12.67 -12.86
N VAL A 44 22.56 12.68 -14.14
CA VAL A 44 21.65 12.49 -15.27
C VAL A 44 22.07 11.24 -16.01
N MET A 45 21.19 10.24 -16.05
CA MET A 45 21.46 9.01 -16.78
C MET A 45 20.90 9.11 -18.21
N ALA A 46 21.71 8.74 -19.19
CA ALA A 46 21.30 8.74 -20.59
C ALA A 46 20.02 7.88 -20.78
N PRO A 47 18.99 8.36 -21.49
CA PRO A 47 17.79 7.57 -21.79
C PRO A 47 18.15 6.24 -22.47
N GLY A 48 17.41 5.18 -22.15
CA GLY A 48 17.67 3.85 -22.68
C GLY A 48 17.15 2.72 -21.81
N VAL A 49 17.32 1.50 -22.29
CA VAL A 49 16.99 0.28 -21.56
C VAL A 49 18.28 -0.36 -21.07
N TYR A 50 18.36 -0.63 -19.77
CA TYR A 50 19.55 -1.15 -19.09
C TYR A 50 19.23 -2.47 -18.41
N GLN A 51 20.10 -3.45 -18.55
CA GLN A 51 19.86 -4.79 -18.05
C GLN A 51 20.58 -4.98 -16.71
N MET A 52 19.85 -5.25 -15.62
CA MET A 52 20.46 -5.43 -14.29
C MET A 52 21.53 -6.53 -14.27
N LYS A 53 21.37 -7.58 -15.10
CA LYS A 53 22.34 -8.67 -15.26
C LYS A 53 23.72 -8.22 -15.77
N GLU A 54 23.80 -7.10 -16.49
CA GLU A 54 25.08 -6.55 -16.98
C GLU A 54 25.91 -5.96 -15.84
N TYR A 55 25.26 -5.49 -14.77
CA TYR A 55 25.91 -4.99 -13.58
C TYR A 55 26.14 -6.08 -12.52
N LEU A 56 25.12 -6.89 -12.23
CA LEU A 56 25.19 -7.95 -11.21
C LEU A 56 25.98 -9.18 -11.67
N THR A 57 27.27 -8.96 -11.93
CA THR A 57 28.23 -10.04 -12.19
C THR A 57 28.49 -10.85 -10.90
N THR A 58 29.08 -12.05 -11.05
CA THR A 58 29.47 -12.87 -9.89
C THR A 58 30.39 -12.11 -8.93
N GLU A 59 31.27 -11.27 -9.45
CA GLU A 59 32.19 -10.47 -8.63
C GLU A 59 31.47 -9.37 -7.86
N VAL A 60 30.53 -8.67 -8.50
CA VAL A 60 29.69 -7.68 -7.82
C VAL A 60 28.88 -8.35 -6.70
N ILE A 61 28.23 -9.48 -6.99
CA ILE A 61 27.41 -10.21 -6.02
C ILE A 61 28.21 -10.61 -4.77
N LYS A 62 29.46 -11.08 -4.94
CA LYS A 62 30.33 -11.48 -3.82
C LYS A 62 30.70 -10.32 -2.90
N ASN A 63 30.74 -9.10 -3.43
CA ASN A 63 31.15 -7.90 -2.70
C ASN A 63 29.97 -7.13 -2.08
N ILE A 64 28.72 -7.51 -2.37
CA ILE A 64 27.54 -6.89 -1.76
C ILE A 64 27.38 -7.41 -0.33
N VAL A 65 27.29 -6.46 0.61
CA VAL A 65 27.05 -6.70 2.03
C VAL A 65 25.58 -6.40 2.33
N PRO A 66 24.87 -7.27 3.07
CA PRO A 66 23.50 -6.98 3.48
C PRO A 66 23.44 -5.89 4.55
N ASP A 67 22.27 -5.28 4.70
CA ASP A 67 21.96 -4.42 5.86
C ASP A 67 21.82 -5.22 7.16
N GLU A 68 21.54 -4.52 8.25
CA GLU A 68 21.48 -5.06 9.62
C GLU A 68 20.37 -6.11 9.80
N ILE A 69 19.37 -6.14 8.91
CA ILE A 69 18.28 -7.13 8.93
C ILE A 69 18.49 -8.24 7.89
N GLY A 70 19.67 -8.31 7.27
CA GLY A 70 20.04 -9.36 6.32
C GLY A 70 19.44 -9.16 4.94
N ARG A 71 19.07 -7.93 4.55
CA ARG A 71 18.56 -7.60 3.22
C ARG A 71 19.71 -7.14 2.32
N TYR A 72 19.83 -7.79 1.17
CA TYR A 72 20.78 -7.43 0.12
C TYR A 72 20.15 -6.42 -0.84
N ALA A 73 20.94 -5.53 -1.42
CA ALA A 73 20.49 -4.59 -2.45
C ALA A 73 21.21 -4.88 -3.77
N MET A 74 20.49 -4.88 -4.90
CA MET A 74 21.15 -4.93 -6.21
C MET A 74 21.86 -3.61 -6.49
N ILE A 75 21.17 -2.48 -6.35
CA ILE A 75 21.77 -1.14 -6.37
C ILE A 75 21.41 -0.42 -5.07
N LYS A 76 22.43 0.06 -4.36
CA LYS A 76 22.30 0.81 -3.11
C LYS A 76 22.62 2.28 -3.35
N PHE A 77 21.66 3.16 -3.04
CA PHE A 77 21.84 4.61 -2.97
C PHE A 77 22.15 5.00 -1.52
N SER A 78 23.42 4.96 -1.14
CA SER A 78 23.88 5.30 0.22
C SER A 78 24.40 6.73 0.35
N GLY A 79 24.64 7.42 -0.77
CA GLY A 79 25.05 8.82 -0.77
C GLY A 79 23.90 9.78 -0.46
N ASN A 80 24.21 10.88 0.22
CA ASN A 80 23.24 11.89 0.64
C ASN A 80 23.18 13.08 -0.32
N HIS A 81 22.11 13.87 -0.27
CA HIS A 81 21.98 15.12 -1.03
C HIS A 81 22.22 14.93 -2.54
N ASN A 82 21.60 13.90 -3.10
CA ASN A 82 21.73 13.59 -4.51
C ASN A 82 20.42 13.80 -5.25
N VAL A 83 20.53 14.19 -6.51
CA VAL A 83 19.43 14.15 -7.48
C VAL A 83 19.80 13.18 -8.58
N PHE A 84 18.94 12.20 -8.85
CA PHE A 84 19.05 11.28 -9.98
C PHE A 84 17.90 11.53 -10.96
N ASP A 85 18.22 12.06 -12.13
CA ASP A 85 17.28 12.16 -13.24
C ASP A 85 17.43 10.94 -14.17
N PHE A 86 16.40 10.11 -14.15
CA PHE A 86 16.24 8.90 -14.94
C PHE A 86 15.16 9.06 -16.02
N THR A 87 14.86 10.29 -16.43
CA THR A 87 13.85 10.54 -17.48
C THR A 87 14.20 9.73 -18.74
N GLY A 88 13.29 8.84 -19.16
CA GLY A 88 13.49 7.98 -20.33
C GLY A 88 14.38 6.74 -20.07
N VAL A 89 14.68 6.43 -18.81
CA VAL A 89 15.46 5.24 -18.42
C VAL A 89 14.53 4.13 -17.96
N THR A 90 14.72 2.93 -18.54
CA THR A 90 14.15 1.69 -18.04
C THR A 90 15.27 0.76 -17.57
N ILE A 91 15.16 0.23 -16.35
CA ILE A 91 16.02 -0.85 -15.88
C ILE A 91 15.22 -2.15 -15.86
N GLU A 92 15.68 -3.14 -16.61
CA GLU A 92 15.09 -4.47 -16.65
C GLU A 92 15.78 -5.40 -15.65
N VAL A 93 14.97 -6.04 -14.80
CA VAL A 93 15.43 -7.02 -13.82
C VAL A 93 14.92 -8.39 -14.24
N ASP A 94 15.81 -9.28 -14.69
CA ASP A 94 15.43 -10.70 -14.86
C ASP A 94 15.09 -11.25 -13.48
N THR A 95 13.85 -11.73 -13.30
CA THR A 95 13.35 -12.27 -12.04
C THR A 95 14.20 -13.41 -11.47
N LYS A 96 15.05 -14.08 -12.26
CA LYS A 96 16.06 -15.03 -11.75
C LYS A 96 17.04 -14.36 -10.78
N LEU A 97 17.29 -13.06 -10.96
CA LEU A 97 18.17 -12.27 -10.11
C LEU A 97 17.59 -12.06 -8.70
N LEU A 98 16.27 -12.16 -8.52
CA LEU A 98 15.61 -12.03 -7.21
C LEU A 98 16.04 -13.09 -6.19
N SER A 99 16.74 -14.14 -6.64
CA SER A 99 17.25 -15.22 -5.80
C SER A 99 18.77 -15.31 -5.73
N VAL A 100 19.56 -14.39 -6.36
CA VAL A 100 21.03 -14.57 -6.42
C VAL A 100 21.68 -14.60 -5.04
N PHE A 101 21.16 -13.80 -4.10
CA PHE A 101 21.69 -13.72 -2.74
C PHE A 101 21.20 -14.83 -1.81
N LYS A 102 20.23 -15.65 -2.25
CA LYS A 102 19.54 -16.68 -1.42
C LYS A 102 18.98 -16.11 -0.10
N ALA A 103 18.67 -14.81 -0.09
CA ALA A 103 18.27 -14.03 1.07
C ALA A 103 17.11 -13.08 0.71
N ARG A 104 16.78 -12.15 1.61
CA ARG A 104 15.87 -11.04 1.29
C ARG A 104 16.61 -10.08 0.36
N VAL A 105 15.91 -9.57 -0.66
CA VAL A 105 16.51 -8.68 -1.66
C VAL A 105 15.68 -7.41 -1.84
N SER A 106 16.36 -6.30 -2.06
CA SER A 106 15.81 -5.11 -2.71
C SER A 106 16.51 -4.93 -4.06
N GLU A 107 15.78 -4.69 -5.13
CA GLU A 107 16.43 -4.31 -6.40
C GLU A 107 17.08 -2.93 -6.22
N PHE A 108 16.33 -1.98 -5.69
CA PHE A 108 16.83 -0.64 -5.38
C PHE A 108 16.64 -0.33 -3.90
N TYR A 109 17.72 0.11 -3.23
CA TYR A 109 17.69 0.47 -1.83
C TYR A 109 18.24 1.88 -1.61
N VAL A 110 17.37 2.81 -1.24
CA VAL A 110 17.70 4.20 -0.90
C VAL A 110 17.91 4.29 0.60
N GLU A 111 19.18 4.33 1.02
CA GLU A 111 19.59 4.46 2.41
C GLU A 111 20.02 5.89 2.74
N GLY A 112 20.61 6.60 1.78
CA GLY A 112 21.03 7.99 1.95
C GLY A 112 19.85 8.95 2.12
N SER A 113 20.06 10.01 2.88
CA SER A 113 19.08 11.07 3.11
C SER A 113 19.14 12.18 2.06
N HIS A 114 18.05 12.92 1.89
CA HIS A 114 17.94 14.01 0.90
C HIS A 114 18.23 13.51 -0.52
N VAL A 115 17.75 12.30 -0.86
CA VAL A 115 17.88 11.71 -2.19
C VAL A 115 16.61 11.98 -2.98
N HIS A 116 16.74 12.59 -4.16
CA HIS A 116 15.66 12.75 -5.13
C HIS A 116 15.90 11.81 -6.30
N ILE A 117 15.00 10.84 -6.51
CA ILE A 117 15.00 9.95 -7.68
C ILE A 117 13.79 10.30 -8.54
N LYS A 118 14.03 10.60 -9.81
CA LYS A 118 13.00 11.07 -10.73
C LYS A 118 12.96 10.26 -12.04
N GLY A 119 11.78 9.81 -12.44
CA GLY A 119 11.51 9.35 -13.81
C GLY A 119 11.92 7.91 -14.15
N LEU A 120 12.37 7.12 -13.16
CA LEU A 120 12.84 5.77 -13.37
C LEU A 120 11.68 4.81 -13.69
N THR A 121 11.83 4.00 -14.74
CA THR A 121 11.00 2.81 -14.94
C THR A 121 11.78 1.55 -14.59
N VAL A 122 11.19 0.65 -13.80
CA VAL A 122 11.72 -0.68 -13.50
C VAL A 122 10.75 -1.72 -14.04
N THR A 123 11.27 -2.69 -14.78
CA THR A 123 10.45 -3.78 -15.34
C THR A 123 11.07 -5.14 -15.05
N ASP A 124 10.32 -5.97 -14.33
CA ASP A 124 10.67 -7.37 -14.13
C ASP A 124 10.45 -8.19 -15.40
N ILE A 125 11.44 -9.01 -15.76
CA ILE A 125 11.39 -9.93 -16.89
C ILE A 125 11.37 -11.38 -16.38
N GLY A 126 10.34 -12.14 -16.75
CA GLY A 126 10.14 -13.53 -16.32
C GLY A 126 9.15 -13.66 -15.16
N ASN A 127 9.20 -14.78 -14.42
CA ASN A 127 8.31 -15.00 -13.28
C ASN A 127 8.95 -15.90 -12.19
N HIS A 128 10.29 -15.84 -12.06
CA HIS A 128 10.98 -16.58 -11.01
C HIS A 128 10.75 -15.93 -9.64
N PRO A 129 10.43 -16.69 -8.60
CA PRO A 129 10.16 -16.12 -7.29
C PRO A 129 11.45 -15.68 -6.58
N THR A 130 11.29 -14.80 -5.59
CA THR A 130 12.35 -14.43 -4.63
C THR A 130 12.79 -15.63 -3.77
N ALA A 131 13.95 -15.54 -3.12
CA ALA A 131 14.41 -16.60 -2.22
C ALA A 131 13.71 -16.57 -0.85
N LYS A 132 13.75 -15.41 -0.16
CA LYS A 132 13.16 -15.21 1.19
C LYS A 132 12.21 -14.00 1.26
N GLY A 133 11.69 -13.57 0.12
CA GLY A 133 10.97 -12.31 -0.01
C GLY A 133 11.83 -11.21 -0.64
N GLY A 134 11.22 -10.28 -1.34
CA GLY A 134 11.94 -9.16 -1.95
C GLY A 134 11.08 -7.94 -2.20
N HIS A 135 11.74 -6.81 -2.42
CA HIS A 135 11.13 -5.55 -2.81
C HIS A 135 11.75 -5.04 -4.11
N SER A 136 10.98 -4.47 -5.03
CA SER A 136 11.58 -3.72 -6.14
C SER A 136 12.24 -2.44 -5.62
N PHE A 137 11.64 -1.78 -4.63
CA PHE A 137 12.16 -0.53 -4.10
C PHE A 137 12.06 -0.47 -2.58
N THR A 138 13.11 0.02 -1.92
CA THR A 138 13.08 0.35 -0.49
C THR A 138 13.63 1.76 -0.30
N VAL A 139 12.87 2.60 0.41
CA VAL A 139 13.23 3.96 0.80
C VAL A 139 13.38 3.98 2.32
N ALA A 140 14.62 3.92 2.81
CA ALA A 140 14.93 3.95 4.24
C ALA A 140 15.67 5.20 4.70
N GLY A 141 16.31 5.92 3.77
CA GLY A 141 16.85 7.24 4.05
C GLY A 141 15.74 8.27 4.30
N ASP A 142 16.10 9.35 5.00
CA ASP A 142 15.17 10.41 5.37
C ASP A 142 15.12 11.53 4.33
N ASP A 143 14.01 12.27 4.30
CA ASP A 143 13.78 13.40 3.41
C ASP A 143 13.96 13.02 1.93
N ALA A 144 13.64 11.77 1.57
CA ALA A 144 13.72 11.29 0.20
C ALA A 144 12.52 11.77 -0.62
N VAL A 145 12.78 12.04 -1.91
CA VAL A 145 11.74 12.34 -2.89
C VAL A 145 11.82 11.31 -4.00
N ILE A 146 10.79 10.48 -4.13
CA ILE A 146 10.64 9.53 -5.22
C ILE A 146 9.54 10.04 -6.13
N GLU A 147 9.89 10.47 -7.34
CA GLU A 147 8.99 11.17 -8.25
C GLU A 147 8.91 10.45 -9.60
N LYS A 148 7.70 10.22 -10.11
CA LYS A 148 7.48 9.66 -11.46
C LYS A 148 8.20 8.32 -11.67
N VAL A 149 8.28 7.50 -10.61
CA VAL A 149 8.83 6.15 -10.71
C VAL A 149 7.72 5.16 -11.07
N THR A 150 7.98 4.30 -12.05
CA THR A 150 7.07 3.25 -12.47
C THR A 150 7.69 1.87 -12.21
N LEU A 151 6.98 1.00 -11.50
CA LEU A 151 7.38 -0.38 -11.24
C LEU A 151 6.42 -1.35 -11.93
N ASN A 152 6.92 -2.12 -12.90
CA ASN A 152 6.19 -3.20 -13.57
C ASN A 152 6.69 -4.53 -13.02
N MET A 153 5.96 -5.10 -12.07
CA MET A 153 6.48 -6.17 -11.24
C MET A 153 5.97 -7.56 -11.62
N SER A 154 6.80 -8.58 -11.42
CA SER A 154 6.46 -9.99 -11.53
C SER A 154 7.39 -10.87 -10.69
N GLY A 155 7.21 -12.19 -10.67
CA GLY A 155 8.13 -13.10 -9.98
C GLY A 155 7.84 -13.26 -8.49
N SER A 156 6.91 -14.17 -8.17
CA SER A 156 6.57 -14.51 -6.78
C SER A 156 5.92 -15.87 -6.69
N PHE A 157 5.82 -16.42 -5.48
CA PHE A 157 5.15 -17.69 -5.25
C PHE A 157 4.41 -17.70 -3.90
N PRO A 158 3.17 -18.23 -3.82
CA PRO A 158 2.34 -18.74 -4.92
C PRO A 158 1.57 -17.61 -5.61
N TYR A 159 1.99 -17.16 -6.79
CA TYR A 159 1.20 -16.22 -7.58
C TYR A 159 -0.03 -16.93 -8.17
N GLY A 160 -1.16 -16.23 -8.26
CA GLY A 160 -2.40 -16.79 -8.80
C GLY A 160 -3.48 -17.13 -7.77
N TYR A 161 -3.16 -17.06 -6.47
CA TYR A 161 -4.10 -17.39 -5.37
C TYR A 161 -4.23 -16.30 -4.30
N GLY A 162 -3.55 -15.16 -4.48
CA GLY A 162 -3.50 -14.11 -3.48
C GLY A 162 -3.03 -14.64 -2.13
N ASP A 163 -3.81 -14.40 -1.09
CA ASP A 163 -3.53 -14.81 0.28
C ASP A 163 -4.17 -16.14 0.72
N LEU A 164 -4.87 -16.85 -0.19
CA LEU A 164 -5.65 -18.04 0.18
C LEU A 164 -4.81 -19.19 0.73
N LEU A 165 -3.56 -19.29 0.27
CA LEU A 165 -2.62 -20.32 0.68
C LEU A 165 -1.69 -19.87 1.82
N GLY A 166 -1.81 -18.63 2.30
CA GLY A 166 -1.06 -18.14 3.46
C GLY A 166 -0.65 -16.66 3.38
N LYS A 167 -0.33 -16.08 4.56
CA LYS A 167 0.25 -14.72 4.71
C LYS A 167 1.49 -14.66 5.62
N GLY A 168 2.04 -15.81 6.00
CA GLY A 168 3.13 -15.93 6.95
C GLY A 168 3.09 -17.28 7.63
N LYS A 169 3.13 -17.29 8.97
CA LYS A 169 3.02 -18.52 9.76
C LYS A 169 1.70 -19.26 9.43
N GLY A 170 1.78 -20.58 9.25
CA GLY A 170 0.63 -21.41 8.90
C GLY A 170 0.25 -21.41 7.42
N ALA A 171 1.13 -20.94 6.53
CA ALA A 171 0.95 -21.09 5.10
C ALA A 171 0.93 -22.57 4.68
N LEU A 172 0.10 -22.90 3.69
CA LEU A 172 -0.02 -24.24 3.11
C LEU A 172 1.11 -24.55 2.13
N VAL A 173 1.72 -23.51 1.57
CA VAL A 173 2.84 -23.60 0.63
C VAL A 173 3.92 -22.56 0.99
N PRO A 174 5.17 -22.72 0.54
CA PRO A 174 6.21 -21.72 0.73
C PRO A 174 5.76 -20.35 0.21
N LEU A 175 6.02 -19.28 0.99
CA LEU A 175 5.72 -17.92 0.56
C LEU A 175 7.01 -17.21 0.15
N LYS A 176 7.10 -16.85 -1.12
CA LYS A 176 8.21 -16.12 -1.75
C LYS A 176 7.67 -14.85 -2.38
N LYS A 177 7.37 -13.88 -1.51
CA LYS A 177 6.70 -12.63 -1.89
C LYS A 177 7.62 -11.71 -2.69
N HIS A 178 7.05 -10.92 -3.57
CA HIS A 178 7.72 -9.81 -4.22
C HIS A 178 6.83 -8.56 -4.16
N SER A 179 7.20 -7.61 -3.30
CA SER A 179 6.48 -6.37 -3.05
C SER A 179 7.13 -5.18 -3.76
N GLY A 180 6.38 -4.10 -3.98
CA GLY A 180 6.85 -2.95 -4.73
C GLY A 180 7.74 -2.04 -3.88
N MET A 181 7.17 -0.96 -3.38
CA MET A 181 7.92 0.09 -2.67
C MET A 181 7.67 0.03 -1.16
N CYS A 182 8.72 -0.29 -0.41
CA CYS A 182 8.78 -0.23 1.04
C CYS A 182 9.30 1.14 1.49
N ILE A 183 8.59 1.82 2.39
CA ILE A 183 9.03 3.09 2.98
C ILE A 183 9.29 2.87 4.47
N GLU A 184 10.50 3.20 4.89
CA GLU A 184 11.02 3.03 6.25
C GLU A 184 11.53 4.37 6.85
N GLY A 185 11.77 5.39 6.02
CA GLY A 185 12.35 6.68 6.40
C GLY A 185 11.37 7.72 6.93
N LEU A 186 11.92 8.88 7.33
CA LEU A 186 11.21 10.04 7.86
C LEU A 186 11.07 11.14 6.81
N ASN A 187 9.89 11.78 6.74
CA ASN A 187 9.58 12.91 5.85
C ASN A 187 9.64 12.61 4.34
N ASP A 188 9.49 11.33 3.97
CA ASP A 188 9.58 10.91 2.58
C ASP A 188 8.35 11.32 1.75
N LYS A 189 8.61 11.67 0.49
CA LYS A 189 7.58 12.07 -0.48
C LYS A 189 7.62 11.15 -1.68
N ILE A 190 6.52 10.46 -1.92
CA ILE A 190 6.30 9.56 -3.05
C ILE A 190 5.26 10.23 -3.96
N LYS A 191 5.69 10.71 -5.13
CA LYS A 191 4.90 11.58 -6.01
C LYS A 191 4.79 11.01 -7.41
N ASP A 192 3.58 11.02 -7.95
CA ASP A 192 3.29 10.58 -9.33
C ASP A 192 3.85 9.18 -9.65
N CYS A 193 3.97 8.31 -8.63
CA CYS A 193 4.56 6.97 -8.79
C CYS A 193 3.48 5.94 -9.13
N SER A 194 3.83 4.97 -9.96
CA SER A 194 2.92 3.92 -10.42
C SER A 194 3.50 2.53 -10.17
N ILE A 195 2.68 1.61 -9.67
CA ILE A 195 3.06 0.21 -9.47
C ILE A 195 2.00 -0.68 -10.12
N TYR A 196 2.43 -1.49 -11.08
CA TYR A 196 1.63 -2.53 -11.74
C TYR A 196 2.15 -3.89 -11.31
N SER A 197 1.41 -4.60 -10.47
CA SER A 197 1.88 -5.83 -9.84
C SER A 197 1.24 -7.07 -10.45
N LYS A 198 2.10 -7.90 -11.05
CA LYS A 198 1.85 -9.32 -11.33
C LYS A 198 2.62 -10.21 -10.36
N SER A 199 2.64 -9.81 -9.09
CA SER A 199 3.33 -10.52 -8.01
C SER A 199 2.47 -10.61 -6.74
N TYR A 200 2.70 -11.64 -5.94
CA TYR A 200 2.17 -11.78 -4.60
C TYR A 200 3.03 -10.95 -3.63
N GLY A 201 2.53 -9.77 -3.28
CA GLY A 201 3.17 -8.80 -2.39
C GLY A 201 2.38 -7.49 -2.33
N HIS A 202 2.83 -6.53 -1.53
CA HIS A 202 2.22 -5.20 -1.46
C HIS A 202 2.68 -4.32 -2.63
N CYS A 203 1.86 -3.37 -3.08
CA CYS A 203 2.33 -2.33 -4.01
C CYS A 203 3.14 -1.27 -3.25
N PHE A 204 2.47 -0.33 -2.58
CA PHE A 204 3.10 0.62 -1.65
C PHE A 204 2.88 0.17 -0.21
N PHE A 205 3.91 0.25 0.61
CA PHE A 205 3.76 -0.04 2.04
C PHE A 205 4.76 0.70 2.90
N VAL A 206 4.28 1.19 4.04
CA VAL A 206 5.10 1.85 5.06
C VAL A 206 5.33 0.88 6.20
N GLN A 207 6.59 0.65 6.52
CA GLN A 207 7.02 -0.27 7.56
C GLN A 207 8.15 0.37 8.35
N GLY A 208 7.82 1.28 9.27
CA GLY A 208 8.78 2.06 10.06
C GLY A 208 8.78 3.54 9.71
N GLY A 209 8.33 3.90 8.51
CA GLY A 209 8.35 5.29 8.06
C GLY A 209 7.39 6.21 8.78
N ARG A 210 7.75 7.49 8.86
CA ARG A 210 6.95 8.52 9.54
C ARG A 210 6.90 9.80 8.72
N ASN A 211 5.78 10.53 8.79
CA ASN A 211 5.56 11.74 7.98
C ASN A 211 5.71 11.45 6.46
N VAL A 212 5.09 10.35 6.01
CA VAL A 212 5.18 9.90 4.62
C VAL A 212 4.01 10.49 3.82
N LEU A 213 4.33 11.13 2.70
CA LEU A 213 3.34 11.64 1.75
C LEU A 213 3.31 10.79 0.49
N PHE A 214 2.14 10.25 0.16
CA PHE A 214 1.79 9.76 -1.17
C PHE A 214 0.95 10.80 -1.89
N GLU A 215 1.37 11.23 -3.07
CA GLU A 215 0.66 12.21 -3.89
C GLU A 215 0.54 11.69 -5.32
N ASN A 216 -0.67 11.66 -5.87
CA ASN A 216 -0.94 11.22 -7.25
C ASN A 216 -0.42 9.81 -7.58
N CYS A 217 -0.34 8.91 -6.59
CA CYS A 217 0.21 7.58 -6.78
C CYS A 217 -0.85 6.57 -7.27
N TYR A 218 -0.41 5.61 -8.08
CA TYR A 218 -1.26 4.59 -8.68
C TYR A 218 -0.76 3.19 -8.36
N ALA A 219 -1.62 2.34 -7.80
CA ALA A 219 -1.33 0.94 -7.50
C ALA A 219 -2.35 0.03 -8.18
N GLU A 220 -1.90 -0.88 -9.03
CA GLU A 220 -2.77 -1.83 -9.72
C GLU A 220 -2.28 -3.27 -9.58
N GLY A 221 -3.22 -4.15 -9.25
CA GLY A 221 -3.03 -5.60 -9.23
C GLY A 221 -3.80 -6.31 -10.33
N VAL A 222 -3.79 -7.63 -10.25
CA VAL A 222 -4.60 -8.53 -11.10
C VAL A 222 -5.60 -9.26 -10.22
N THR A 223 -6.80 -9.51 -10.73
CA THR A 223 -7.81 -10.33 -10.04
C THR A 223 -8.11 -11.60 -10.82
N ARG A 224 -8.64 -12.60 -10.11
CA ARG A 224 -9.08 -13.89 -10.63
C ARG A 224 -10.26 -14.41 -9.80
N THR A 225 -11.17 -15.16 -10.40
CA THR A 225 -12.26 -15.77 -9.63
C THR A 225 -11.78 -17.02 -8.88
N THR A 226 -12.41 -17.36 -7.76
CA THR A 226 -12.15 -18.63 -7.07
C THR A 226 -12.65 -19.83 -7.87
N ASP A 227 -13.64 -19.65 -8.75
CA ASP A 227 -14.11 -20.69 -9.66
C ASP A 227 -13.01 -21.09 -10.66
N ASP A 228 -12.32 -20.09 -11.25
CA ASP A 228 -11.18 -20.34 -12.12
C ASP A 228 -10.05 -21.08 -11.38
N MET A 229 -9.81 -20.76 -10.11
CA MET A 229 -8.82 -21.46 -9.29
C MET A 229 -9.22 -22.92 -9.04
N LEU A 230 -10.49 -23.16 -8.71
CA LEU A 230 -11.01 -24.50 -8.43
C LEU A 230 -11.06 -25.41 -9.66
N SER A 231 -11.05 -24.84 -10.87
CA SER A 231 -10.99 -25.60 -12.14
C SER A 231 -9.61 -26.11 -12.51
N GLU A 232 -8.57 -25.75 -11.76
CA GLU A 232 -7.20 -26.20 -12.03
C GLU A 232 -7.05 -27.71 -11.84
N ILE A 233 -6.20 -28.32 -12.66
CA ILE A 233 -5.85 -29.75 -12.57
C ILE A 233 -4.39 -29.98 -12.13
N SER A 234 -3.69 -28.90 -11.78
CA SER A 234 -2.29 -28.89 -11.36
C SER A 234 -1.95 -27.55 -10.72
N GLY A 235 -0.94 -27.51 -9.87
CA GLY A 235 -0.41 -26.27 -9.28
C GLY A 235 -0.71 -26.13 -7.80
N PRO A 236 -0.22 -25.06 -7.15
CA PRO A 236 -0.17 -24.99 -5.69
C PRO A 236 -1.49 -25.21 -4.95
N ALA A 237 -2.62 -24.71 -5.48
CA ALA A 237 -3.92 -24.96 -4.87
C ALA A 237 -4.38 -26.41 -5.06
N PHE A 238 -4.23 -26.96 -6.26
CA PHE A 238 -4.53 -28.37 -6.55
C PHE A 238 -3.70 -29.32 -5.67
N ASP A 239 -2.39 -29.05 -5.54
CA ASP A 239 -1.45 -29.86 -4.75
C ASP A 239 -1.80 -29.91 -3.26
N VAL A 240 -2.53 -28.91 -2.75
CA VAL A 240 -3.06 -28.86 -1.38
C VAL A 240 -4.58 -29.10 -1.31
N ASN A 241 -5.15 -29.77 -2.32
CA ASN A 241 -6.56 -30.13 -2.42
C ASN A 241 -7.52 -28.94 -2.26
N PHE A 242 -7.15 -27.78 -2.82
CA PHE A 242 -7.90 -26.53 -2.73
C PHE A 242 -8.21 -26.09 -1.29
N ALA A 243 -7.36 -26.47 -0.34
CA ALA A 243 -7.44 -25.97 1.02
C ALA A 243 -7.18 -24.45 1.07
N SER A 244 -7.72 -23.79 2.09
CA SER A 244 -7.44 -22.41 2.41
C SER A 244 -7.01 -22.26 3.87
N VAL A 245 -6.17 -21.28 4.15
CA VAL A 245 -5.83 -20.91 5.54
C VAL A 245 -6.98 -20.20 6.28
N TYR A 246 -8.12 -19.99 5.61
CA TYR A 246 -9.28 -19.29 6.14
C TYR A 246 -10.51 -20.18 6.19
N LYS A 247 -11.26 -20.08 7.29
CA LYS A 247 -12.59 -20.68 7.41
C LYS A 247 -13.59 -19.93 6.54
N ASN A 248 -14.38 -20.64 5.76
CA ASN A 248 -15.52 -20.11 5.05
C ASN A 248 -16.76 -19.98 5.95
N TYR A 249 -17.89 -19.53 5.39
CA TYR A 249 -19.16 -19.43 6.11
C TYR A 249 -19.74 -20.78 6.58
N ALA A 250 -19.31 -21.91 6.01
CA ALA A 250 -19.65 -23.26 6.47
C ALA A 250 -18.69 -23.76 7.58
N GLY A 251 -17.67 -22.98 7.94
CA GLY A 251 -16.68 -23.34 8.96
C GLY A 251 -15.50 -24.16 8.43
N GLU A 252 -15.38 -24.34 7.12
CA GLU A 252 -14.39 -25.19 6.47
C GLU A 252 -13.19 -24.39 5.94
N ASN A 253 -12.01 -24.98 5.98
CA ASN A 253 -10.76 -24.39 5.50
C ASN A 253 -10.52 -24.74 4.02
N ILE A 254 -11.44 -24.34 3.14
CA ILE A 254 -11.39 -24.63 1.71
C ILE A 254 -11.60 -23.36 0.88
N ILE A 255 -10.98 -23.30 -0.30
CA ILE A 255 -11.26 -22.26 -1.29
C ILE A 255 -12.73 -22.37 -1.68
N THR A 256 -13.48 -21.29 -1.47
CA THR A 256 -14.93 -21.28 -1.68
C THR A 256 -15.26 -20.67 -3.05
N PRO A 257 -16.13 -21.31 -3.86
CA PRO A 257 -16.52 -20.80 -5.17
C PRO A 257 -17.31 -19.48 -5.12
N GLY A 258 -17.33 -18.77 -6.25
CA GLY A 258 -18.14 -17.57 -6.46
C GLY A 258 -17.59 -16.27 -5.86
N TYR A 259 -16.28 -16.16 -5.61
CA TYR A 259 -15.62 -14.94 -5.12
C TYR A 259 -14.55 -14.45 -6.11
N THR A 260 -14.20 -13.17 -6.04
CA THR A 260 -13.00 -12.63 -6.71
C THR A 260 -11.85 -12.50 -5.71
N LYS A 261 -10.64 -12.80 -6.16
CA LYS A 261 -9.39 -12.62 -5.41
C LYS A 261 -8.41 -11.77 -6.20
N SER A 262 -7.75 -10.84 -5.53
CA SER A 262 -6.56 -10.18 -6.02
C SER A 262 -5.36 -11.11 -5.86
N LEU A 263 -4.50 -11.10 -6.87
CA LEU A 263 -3.30 -11.93 -6.93
C LEU A 263 -2.10 -11.29 -6.19
N ASN A 264 -2.22 -10.01 -5.88
CA ASN A 264 -1.33 -9.25 -5.02
C ASN A 264 -1.98 -8.97 -3.66
N GLU A 265 -1.25 -8.34 -2.74
CA GLU A 265 -1.77 -7.87 -1.47
C GLU A 265 -2.34 -6.45 -1.61
N CYS A 266 -1.97 -5.53 -0.73
CA CYS A 266 -2.61 -4.22 -0.64
C CYS A 266 -2.02 -3.23 -1.65
N GLY A 267 -2.84 -2.28 -2.12
CA GLY A 267 -2.39 -1.11 -2.87
C GLY A 267 -1.52 -0.21 -2.00
N PHE A 268 -2.04 0.21 -0.84
CA PHE A 268 -1.32 1.01 0.15
C PHE A 268 -1.45 0.38 1.54
N ARG A 269 -0.36 -0.12 2.11
CA ARG A 269 -0.35 -0.81 3.42
C ARG A 269 0.44 -0.08 4.48
N MET A 270 -0.13 0.02 5.67
CA MET A 270 0.57 0.51 6.85
C MET A 270 0.80 -0.63 7.84
N TYR A 271 2.06 -0.82 8.24
CA TYR A 271 2.43 -1.68 9.37
C TYR A 271 2.67 -0.81 10.59
N GLY A 272 2.30 -1.25 11.80
CA GLY A 272 2.48 -0.44 13.01
C GLY A 272 3.93 -0.11 13.37
N LYS A 273 4.90 -0.92 12.91
CA LYS A 273 6.34 -0.68 13.05
C LYS A 273 7.16 -1.46 12.03
N GLY A 274 8.41 -1.06 11.82
CA GLY A 274 9.43 -1.87 11.15
C GLY A 274 10.62 -1.07 10.65
N GLY A 275 11.20 -1.53 9.54
CA GLY A 275 12.48 -1.06 9.04
C GLY A 275 13.63 -1.54 9.90
N VAL A 276 14.85 -1.20 9.49
CA VAL A 276 16.09 -1.52 10.22
C VAL A 276 16.01 -1.05 11.68
N ASN A 277 15.47 0.15 11.90
CA ASN A 277 15.40 0.79 13.20
C ASN A 277 14.15 0.42 14.03
N ALA A 278 13.29 -0.48 13.54
CA ALA A 278 12.05 -0.91 14.20
C ALA A 278 11.14 0.25 14.68
N ILE A 279 11.14 1.37 13.94
CA ILE A 279 10.43 2.61 14.28
C ILE A 279 8.92 2.37 14.18
N LYS A 280 8.13 3.09 14.99
CA LYS A 280 6.68 3.11 14.88
C LYS A 280 6.26 3.92 13.65
N THR A 281 5.46 3.31 12.79
CA THR A 281 4.88 4.00 11.64
C THR A 281 3.84 5.02 12.10
N GLY A 282 3.81 6.18 11.44
CA GLY A 282 2.79 7.17 11.73
C GLY A 282 2.84 8.41 10.85
N ALA A 283 1.85 9.29 11.01
CA ALA A 283 1.71 10.51 10.23
C ALA A 283 1.80 10.23 8.71
N VAL A 284 0.88 9.43 8.18
CA VAL A 284 0.89 9.05 6.76
C VAL A 284 -0.27 9.72 6.04
N THR A 285 0.03 10.39 4.93
CA THR A 285 -0.95 11.09 4.10
C THR A 285 -0.96 10.52 2.69
N ALA A 286 -2.15 10.22 2.16
CA ALA A 286 -2.36 9.84 0.76
C ALA A 286 -3.35 10.81 0.10
N ILE A 287 -2.90 11.52 -0.94
CA ILE A 287 -3.70 12.50 -1.67
C ILE A 287 -3.79 12.09 -3.15
N ASN A 288 -5.01 12.10 -3.69
CA ASN A 288 -5.28 11.78 -5.09
C ASN A 288 -4.66 10.43 -5.53
N CYS A 289 -4.67 9.45 -4.64
CA CYS A 289 -4.10 8.13 -4.91
C CYS A 289 -5.17 7.17 -5.41
N THR A 290 -4.78 6.23 -6.27
CA THR A 290 -5.68 5.19 -6.79
C THR A 290 -5.14 3.81 -6.48
N ALA A 291 -5.95 2.96 -5.87
CA ALA A 291 -5.71 1.53 -5.75
C ALA A 291 -6.75 0.76 -6.57
N LYS A 292 -6.28 -0.10 -7.48
CA LYS A 292 -7.13 -0.84 -8.40
C LYS A 292 -6.82 -2.33 -8.37
N ASN A 293 -7.85 -3.17 -8.31
CA ASN A 293 -7.72 -4.64 -8.38
C ASN A 293 -6.77 -5.22 -7.32
N THR A 294 -6.56 -4.52 -6.21
CA THR A 294 -5.71 -4.96 -5.10
C THR A 294 -6.55 -5.59 -4.00
N ARG A 295 -5.93 -6.43 -3.16
CA ARG A 295 -6.63 -7.12 -2.08
C ARG A 295 -7.28 -6.14 -1.11
N ILE A 296 -6.53 -5.13 -0.70
CA ILE A 296 -7.06 -4.00 0.06
C ILE A 296 -6.53 -2.73 -0.61
N GLY A 297 -7.42 -1.83 -1.02
CA GLY A 297 -7.02 -0.57 -1.63
C GLY A 297 -6.16 0.25 -0.68
N PHE A 298 -6.75 0.66 0.45
CA PHE A 298 -6.07 1.41 1.51
C PHE A 298 -6.20 0.67 2.83
N ALA A 299 -5.10 0.09 3.31
CA ALA A 299 -5.02 -0.64 4.58
C ALA A 299 -4.29 0.20 5.64
N PHE A 300 -4.94 1.27 6.11
CA PHE A 300 -4.42 2.25 7.05
C PHE A 300 -5.03 1.97 8.42
N ALA A 301 -4.40 1.08 9.18
CA ALA A 301 -4.85 0.77 10.53
C ALA A 301 -3.64 0.51 11.43
N LYS A 302 -3.84 0.67 12.74
CA LYS A 302 -2.81 0.41 13.78
C LYS A 302 -1.52 1.23 13.59
N ILE A 303 -1.67 2.49 13.19
CA ILE A 303 -0.59 3.47 13.09
C ILE A 303 -0.93 4.70 13.93
N SER A 304 0.06 5.57 14.14
CA SER A 304 -0.03 6.71 15.07
C SER A 304 0.07 8.06 14.37
N GLY A 305 -0.32 9.14 15.06
CA GLY A 305 -0.24 10.51 14.52
C GLY A 305 -1.33 10.82 13.51
N ASP A 306 -1.18 11.95 12.81
CA ASP A 306 -2.21 12.46 11.90
C ASP A 306 -2.20 11.69 10.57
N VAL A 307 -3.24 10.92 10.34
CA VAL A 307 -3.37 10.05 9.17
C VAL A 307 -4.53 10.51 8.31
N LEU A 308 -4.25 10.71 7.02
CA LEU A 308 -5.20 11.26 6.06
C LEU A 308 -5.21 10.45 4.77
N ILE A 309 -6.41 10.13 4.29
CA ILE A 309 -6.65 9.71 2.91
C ILE A 309 -7.60 10.73 2.29
N LYS A 310 -7.19 11.37 1.20
CA LYS A 310 -7.95 12.46 0.58
C LYS A 310 -8.00 12.32 -0.94
N ASP A 311 -9.16 12.64 -1.51
CA ASP A 311 -9.38 12.66 -2.97
C ASP A 311 -9.02 11.32 -3.66
N SER A 312 -9.04 10.21 -2.92
CA SER A 312 -8.46 8.94 -3.34
C SER A 312 -9.51 7.92 -3.77
N LYS A 313 -9.08 6.88 -4.49
CA LYS A 313 -9.96 5.96 -5.21
C LYS A 313 -9.60 4.51 -4.95
N ALA A 314 -10.57 3.68 -4.57
CA ALA A 314 -10.41 2.23 -4.49
C ALA A 314 -11.37 1.52 -5.47
N ILE A 315 -10.84 0.88 -6.51
CA ILE A 315 -11.62 0.34 -7.64
C ILE A 315 -11.36 -1.16 -7.77
N GLY A 316 -12.41 -1.98 -7.85
CA GLY A 316 -12.28 -3.42 -8.07
C GLY A 316 -11.48 -4.17 -7.01
N CYS A 317 -11.31 -3.61 -5.82
CA CYS A 317 -10.55 -4.24 -4.74
C CYS A 317 -11.39 -5.30 -3.99
N GLU A 318 -10.75 -6.28 -3.35
CA GLU A 318 -11.48 -7.22 -2.45
C GLU A 318 -11.95 -6.52 -1.16
N LEU A 319 -11.34 -5.39 -0.84
CA LEU A 319 -11.78 -4.43 0.17
C LEU A 319 -11.28 -3.05 -0.23
N GLY A 320 -12.16 -2.05 -0.30
CA GLY A 320 -11.76 -0.68 -0.66
C GLY A 320 -10.87 -0.03 0.41
N TYR A 321 -11.42 0.15 1.60
CA TYR A 321 -10.82 0.87 2.71
C TYR A 321 -10.88 0.03 3.99
N TYR A 322 -9.72 -0.21 4.60
CA TYR A 322 -9.58 -0.78 5.94
C TYR A 322 -8.91 0.25 6.85
N VAL A 323 -9.69 0.86 7.75
CA VAL A 323 -9.32 2.10 8.44
C VAL A 323 -9.46 2.01 9.95
N GLU A 324 -8.56 2.71 10.66
CA GLU A 324 -8.57 2.89 12.12
C GLU A 324 -7.78 4.16 12.49
N GLY A 325 -8.34 5.03 13.32
CA GLY A 325 -7.63 6.21 13.86
C GLY A 325 -7.25 7.27 12.82
N LEU A 326 -8.11 7.52 11.82
CA LEU A 326 -7.77 8.42 10.71
C LEU A 326 -8.96 9.17 10.12
N THR A 327 -8.65 10.09 9.21
CA THR A 327 -9.64 10.82 8.40
C THR A 327 -9.57 10.38 6.94
N VAL A 328 -10.73 10.04 6.37
CA VAL A 328 -10.92 9.86 4.92
C VAL A 328 -11.81 11.00 4.41
N GLU A 329 -11.33 11.77 3.45
CA GLU A 329 -12.02 12.95 2.87
C GLU A 329 -12.23 12.79 1.37
N ASN A 330 -13.41 13.17 0.90
CA ASN A 330 -13.76 13.29 -0.53
C ASN A 330 -13.26 12.11 -1.40
N SER A 331 -13.29 10.90 -0.86
CA SER A 331 -12.73 9.72 -1.53
C SER A 331 -13.86 8.89 -2.13
N ILE A 332 -13.52 7.99 -3.05
CA ILE A 332 -14.50 7.17 -3.76
C ILE A 332 -14.09 5.71 -3.83
N GLY A 333 -15.05 4.83 -4.02
CA GLY A 333 -14.75 3.44 -4.34
C GLY A 333 -15.98 2.64 -4.75
N ASP A 334 -15.76 1.44 -5.28
CA ASP A 334 -16.83 0.50 -5.61
C ASP A 334 -16.94 -0.64 -4.60
N ALA A 335 -17.93 -1.51 -4.83
CA ALA A 335 -17.98 -2.82 -4.18
C ALA A 335 -18.10 -3.91 -5.24
N ALA A 336 -17.20 -3.89 -6.24
CA ALA A 336 -17.28 -4.79 -7.39
C ALA A 336 -16.78 -6.22 -7.08
N ASN A 337 -15.77 -6.34 -6.22
CA ASN A 337 -15.14 -7.62 -5.85
C ASN A 337 -15.17 -7.90 -4.34
N GLY A 338 -15.63 -6.93 -3.55
CA GLY A 338 -15.72 -7.04 -2.10
C GLY A 338 -16.23 -5.74 -1.47
N PRO A 339 -16.23 -5.63 -0.13
CA PRO A 339 -16.82 -4.48 0.57
C PRO A 339 -16.08 -3.17 0.28
N LEU A 340 -16.80 -2.07 0.37
CA LEU A 340 -16.23 -0.73 0.24
C LEU A 340 -15.39 -0.38 1.48
N LEU A 341 -15.92 -0.63 2.68
CA LEU A 341 -15.36 -0.08 3.91
C LEU A 341 -15.41 -1.07 5.09
N TYR A 342 -14.28 -1.26 5.74
CA TYR A 342 -14.18 -1.80 7.09
C TYR A 342 -13.57 -0.76 8.02
N VAL A 343 -14.32 -0.40 9.07
CA VAL A 343 -13.82 0.41 10.19
C VAL A 343 -13.47 -0.54 11.32
N ASN A 344 -12.19 -0.57 11.70
CA ASN A 344 -11.73 -1.44 12.78
C ASN A 344 -12.08 -0.83 14.15
N LYS A 345 -12.17 -1.70 15.16
CA LYS A 345 -12.15 -1.25 16.56
C LYS A 345 -10.86 -0.47 16.81
N GLY A 346 -10.97 0.61 17.57
CA GLY A 346 -9.83 1.39 18.00
C GLY A 346 -10.16 2.87 18.01
N GLU A 347 -9.17 3.67 17.67
CA GLU A 347 -9.25 5.13 17.70
C GLU A 347 -10.36 5.66 16.78
N LYS A 348 -10.92 6.81 17.21
CA LYS A 348 -11.95 7.53 16.46
C LYS A 348 -11.53 7.72 15.01
N THR A 349 -12.48 7.47 14.11
CA THR A 349 -12.27 7.45 12.67
C THR A 349 -13.36 8.28 12.01
N THR A 350 -12.98 9.17 11.11
CA THR A 350 -13.90 10.01 10.33
C THR A 350 -13.80 9.61 8.86
N VAL A 351 -14.92 9.32 8.21
CA VAL A 351 -14.94 8.82 6.83
C VAL A 351 -15.97 9.56 6.00
N GLU A 352 -15.56 10.06 4.85
CA GLU A 352 -16.42 10.51 3.76
C GLU A 352 -16.02 9.78 2.47
N ILE A 353 -16.90 8.88 2.02
CA ILE A 353 -16.69 8.12 0.79
C ILE A 353 -17.95 8.13 -0.07
N ALA A 354 -17.80 8.42 -1.37
CA ALA A 354 -18.86 8.21 -2.35
C ALA A 354 -18.74 6.83 -3.02
N LEU A 355 -19.84 6.10 -3.04
CA LEU A 355 -19.97 4.79 -3.67
C LEU A 355 -20.17 4.93 -5.18
N LEU A 356 -19.29 4.29 -5.94
CA LEU A 356 -19.40 4.14 -7.39
C LEU A 356 -20.55 3.18 -7.75
N PRO A 357 -21.21 3.37 -8.90
CA PRO A 357 -22.37 2.57 -9.31
C PRO A 357 -22.02 1.15 -9.79
N THR A 358 -20.74 0.77 -9.80
CA THR A 358 -20.30 -0.54 -10.26
C THR A 358 -20.86 -1.65 -9.38
N GLU A 359 -21.55 -2.61 -10.00
CA GLU A 359 -22.14 -3.76 -9.31
C GLU A 359 -21.16 -4.94 -9.22
N ALA A 360 -21.40 -5.80 -8.23
CA ALA A 360 -20.57 -6.98 -8.04
C ALA A 360 -20.94 -8.07 -9.05
N LYS A 361 -19.91 -8.70 -9.63
CA LYS A 361 -20.09 -9.89 -10.48
C LYS A 361 -19.94 -11.20 -9.70
N THR A 362 -19.30 -11.14 -8.55
CA THR A 362 -19.10 -12.25 -7.63
C THR A 362 -19.72 -11.92 -6.26
N LYS A 363 -19.69 -12.87 -5.34
CA LYS A 363 -20.36 -12.74 -4.05
C LYS A 363 -19.70 -11.65 -3.19
N VAL A 364 -20.52 -10.70 -2.76
CA VAL A 364 -20.18 -9.66 -1.78
C VAL A 364 -21.26 -9.65 -0.71
N HIS A 365 -20.86 -9.70 0.57
CA HIS A 365 -21.79 -9.89 1.69
C HIS A 365 -22.29 -8.59 2.32
N VAL A 366 -21.49 -7.53 2.27
CA VAL A 366 -21.75 -6.24 2.91
C VAL A 366 -21.15 -5.12 2.08
N LEU A 367 -21.75 -3.93 2.13
CA LEU A 367 -21.11 -2.72 1.65
C LEU A 367 -20.05 -2.26 2.65
N ALA A 368 -20.41 -2.26 3.94
CA ALA A 368 -19.54 -1.85 5.02
C ALA A 368 -19.77 -2.64 6.31
N ALA A 369 -18.71 -2.83 7.09
CA ALA A 369 -18.75 -3.32 8.46
C ALA A 369 -18.04 -2.32 9.38
N ILE A 370 -18.75 -1.87 10.42
CA ILE A 370 -18.32 -0.81 11.32
C ILE A 370 -18.30 -1.36 12.74
N ALA A 371 -17.12 -1.35 13.37
CA ALA A 371 -16.90 -1.76 14.75
C ALA A 371 -16.06 -0.72 15.50
N GLY A 372 -16.23 -0.62 16.82
CA GLY A 372 -15.57 0.41 17.64
C GLY A 372 -16.52 1.55 18.00
N ASP A 373 -15.95 2.66 18.49
CA ASP A 373 -16.67 3.70 19.21
C ASP A 373 -16.42 5.09 18.62
N ASN A 374 -17.41 5.97 18.74
CA ASN A 374 -17.30 7.41 18.41
C ASN A 374 -16.92 7.72 16.95
N HIS A 375 -17.12 6.79 16.02
CA HIS A 375 -16.83 6.99 14.60
C HIS A 375 -17.85 7.92 13.94
N ASN A 376 -17.41 8.69 12.94
CA ASN A 376 -18.29 9.53 12.10
C ASN A 376 -18.14 9.11 10.64
N ILE A 377 -19.18 8.49 10.09
CA ILE A 377 -19.14 7.84 8.79
C ILE A 377 -20.20 8.45 7.88
N THR A 378 -19.78 8.92 6.71
CA THR A 378 -20.64 9.45 5.65
C THR A 378 -20.42 8.64 4.38
N LEU A 379 -21.49 8.00 3.91
CA LEU A 379 -21.52 7.23 2.66
C LEU A 379 -22.58 7.82 1.73
N THR A 380 -22.16 8.23 0.54
CA THR A 380 -23.04 8.86 -0.46
C THR A 380 -22.97 8.13 -1.80
N ASN A 381 -23.90 8.40 -2.71
CA ASN A 381 -23.78 7.94 -4.09
C ASN A 381 -22.87 8.87 -4.89
N TRP A 382 -21.91 8.32 -5.63
CA TRP A 382 -21.09 9.10 -6.53
C TRP A 382 -21.97 9.76 -7.61
N ARG A 383 -21.99 11.09 -7.65
CA ARG A 383 -22.79 11.88 -8.58
C ARG A 383 -24.28 11.49 -8.60
N ASN A 384 -24.83 11.11 -7.45
CA ASN A 384 -26.21 10.64 -7.30
C ASN A 384 -26.57 9.40 -8.15
N LEU A 385 -25.57 8.66 -8.64
CA LEU A 385 -25.77 7.43 -9.40
C LEU A 385 -26.10 6.28 -8.45
N LYS A 386 -27.27 5.65 -8.64
CA LYS A 386 -27.75 4.56 -7.79
C LYS A 386 -27.25 3.21 -8.30
N ARG A 387 -27.16 2.24 -7.39
CA ARG A 387 -26.97 0.81 -7.67
C ARG A 387 -28.28 0.06 -7.49
N GLY A 388 -28.51 -0.97 -8.31
CA GLY A 388 -29.65 -1.87 -8.15
C GLY A 388 -29.38 -2.92 -7.06
N GLN A 389 -28.17 -3.47 -7.04
CA GLN A 389 -27.75 -4.46 -6.05
C GLN A 389 -27.68 -3.88 -4.63
N GLN A 390 -28.44 -4.48 -3.71
CA GLN A 390 -28.45 -4.11 -2.29
C GLN A 390 -27.33 -4.84 -1.52
N LEU A 391 -26.50 -4.08 -0.81
CA LEU A 391 -25.45 -4.59 0.07
C LEU A 391 -25.54 -3.89 1.43
N PRO A 392 -25.77 -4.60 2.54
CA PRO A 392 -26.03 -3.95 3.82
C PRO A 392 -24.79 -3.25 4.39
N ILE A 393 -25.03 -2.13 5.07
CA ILE A 393 -24.08 -1.47 5.98
C ILE A 393 -24.36 -2.02 7.38
N LYS A 394 -23.38 -2.70 7.99
CA LYS A 394 -23.54 -3.31 9.30
C LYS A 394 -22.76 -2.57 10.38
N ILE A 395 -23.43 -2.23 11.48
CA ILE A 395 -22.85 -1.60 12.68
C ILE A 395 -22.83 -2.61 13.82
N GLY A 396 -21.75 -2.62 14.62
CA GLY A 396 -21.48 -3.64 15.64
C GLY A 396 -20.81 -4.90 15.07
N VAL A 397 -20.28 -4.83 13.86
CA VAL A 397 -19.77 -5.99 13.11
C VAL A 397 -18.31 -5.77 12.76
N THR A 398 -17.45 -6.74 13.08
CA THR A 398 -16.04 -6.67 12.71
C THR A 398 -15.83 -7.20 11.29
N HIS A 399 -14.73 -6.76 10.69
CA HIS A 399 -14.17 -7.43 9.53
C HIS A 399 -13.93 -8.94 9.81
N PRO A 400 -13.90 -9.78 8.78
CA PRO A 400 -13.61 -11.19 8.92
C PRO A 400 -12.11 -11.42 9.20
N PRO A 401 -11.70 -12.60 9.69
CA PRO A 401 -10.29 -12.95 9.89
C PRO A 401 -9.43 -12.60 8.66
N ALA A 402 -8.34 -11.88 8.92
CA ALA A 402 -7.40 -11.37 7.91
C ALA A 402 -8.03 -10.51 6.78
N ASN A 403 -9.28 -10.05 6.88
CA ASN A 403 -10.04 -9.38 5.81
C ASN A 403 -10.37 -10.29 4.61
N ASN A 404 -10.52 -11.60 4.81
CA ASN A 404 -10.88 -12.51 3.72
C ASN A 404 -12.39 -12.47 3.41
N SER A 405 -12.74 -12.26 2.14
CA SER A 405 -14.12 -11.97 1.69
C SER A 405 -15.12 -13.12 1.86
N PHE A 406 -14.66 -14.38 1.88
CA PHE A 406 -15.53 -15.55 2.08
C PHE A 406 -15.55 -16.07 3.52
N SER A 407 -14.87 -15.40 4.43
CA SER A 407 -14.91 -15.73 5.85
C SER A 407 -16.04 -14.99 6.56
N PRO A 408 -16.63 -15.59 7.61
CA PRO A 408 -17.72 -14.96 8.32
C PRO A 408 -17.26 -13.68 9.04
N LEU A 409 -18.14 -12.69 9.04
CA LEU A 409 -17.99 -11.46 9.81
C LEU A 409 -18.12 -11.76 11.31
N GLY A 410 -17.38 -11.02 12.13
CA GLY A 410 -17.47 -11.12 13.58
C GLY A 410 -18.45 -10.11 14.17
N THR A 411 -18.58 -10.12 15.49
CA THR A 411 -19.41 -9.19 16.25
C THR A 411 -18.57 -8.38 17.25
N ALA A 412 -19.01 -7.16 17.53
CA ALA A 412 -18.32 -6.19 18.32
C ALA A 412 -19.32 -5.34 19.12
N LYS A 413 -18.96 -5.06 20.37
CA LYS A 413 -19.49 -3.88 21.06
C LYS A 413 -19.11 -2.64 20.26
N THR A 414 -20.10 -1.77 20.04
CA THR A 414 -19.97 -0.55 19.27
C THR A 414 -20.89 0.51 19.84
N THR A 415 -20.32 1.66 20.21
CA THR A 415 -21.11 2.75 20.76
C THR A 415 -20.87 4.09 20.06
N ALA A 416 -21.88 4.95 20.07
CA ALA A 416 -21.74 6.34 19.62
C ALA A 416 -21.23 6.51 18.17
N VAL A 417 -21.59 5.57 17.28
CA VAL A 417 -21.31 5.74 15.85
C VAL A 417 -22.35 6.66 15.24
N VAL A 418 -21.89 7.70 14.54
CA VAL A 418 -22.73 8.55 13.70
C VAL A 418 -22.59 8.09 12.24
N LEU A 419 -23.67 7.59 11.65
CA LEU A 419 -23.73 7.19 10.25
C LEU A 419 -24.66 8.11 9.46
N LYS A 420 -24.14 8.70 8.38
CA LYS A 420 -24.91 9.40 7.34
C LYS A 420 -24.86 8.59 6.05
N ASN A 421 -25.95 7.90 5.74
CA ASN A 421 -26.08 7.05 4.58
C ASN A 421 -27.10 7.64 3.58
N THR A 422 -26.63 8.03 2.40
CA THR A 422 -27.51 8.42 1.28
C THR A 422 -27.36 7.50 0.07
N THR A 423 -26.69 6.35 0.24
CA THR A 423 -26.45 5.38 -0.84
C THR A 423 -27.72 4.63 -1.28
N GLY A 424 -28.75 4.58 -0.43
CA GLY A 424 -29.91 3.72 -0.62
C GLY A 424 -29.72 2.28 -0.12
N MET A 425 -28.54 1.95 0.44
CA MET A 425 -28.27 0.62 1.01
C MET A 425 -28.88 0.45 2.40
N PRO A 426 -29.40 -0.74 2.75
CA PRO A 426 -29.98 -0.99 4.06
C PRO A 426 -28.92 -0.93 5.16
N VAL A 427 -29.34 -0.50 6.35
CA VAL A 427 -28.49 -0.42 7.54
C VAL A 427 -28.95 -1.46 8.56
N GLU A 428 -28.02 -2.23 9.10
CA GLU A 428 -28.27 -3.23 10.14
C GLU A 428 -27.41 -2.93 11.38
N LEU A 429 -28.06 -2.69 12.51
CA LEU A 429 -27.42 -2.59 13.83
C LEU A 429 -27.72 -3.88 14.59
N ASN A 430 -26.68 -4.52 15.14
CA ASN A 430 -26.86 -5.73 15.95
C ASN A 430 -27.12 -5.41 17.43
N SER A 431 -27.27 -6.45 18.25
CA SER A 431 -27.58 -6.30 19.67
C SER A 431 -26.44 -5.73 20.53
N GLU A 432 -25.23 -5.66 19.99
CA GLU A 432 -24.06 -5.12 20.68
C GLU A 432 -23.85 -3.62 20.40
N THR A 433 -24.79 -2.97 19.72
CA THR A 433 -24.74 -1.52 19.48
C THR A 433 -25.48 -0.72 20.53
N SER A 434 -24.94 0.45 20.86
CA SER A 434 -25.64 1.42 21.70
C SER A 434 -25.35 2.86 21.30
N LEU A 435 -26.27 3.79 21.62
CA LEU A 435 -26.05 5.24 21.47
C LEU A 435 -25.63 5.68 20.05
N CYS A 436 -25.90 4.88 19.04
CA CYS A 436 -25.56 5.21 17.66
C CYS A 436 -26.63 6.12 17.05
N GLU A 437 -26.21 7.04 16.19
CA GLU A 437 -27.10 7.91 15.43
C GLU A 437 -27.02 7.56 13.94
N VAL A 438 -28.15 7.19 13.34
CA VAL A 438 -28.21 6.75 11.95
C VAL A 438 -29.16 7.64 11.17
N PHE A 439 -28.60 8.34 10.18
CA PHE A 439 -29.34 9.12 9.19
C PHE A 439 -29.31 8.34 7.88
N SER A 440 -30.45 7.79 7.45
CA SER A 440 -30.50 6.91 6.27
C SER A 440 -31.72 7.18 5.38
N ASN A 441 -31.52 7.18 4.06
CA ASN A 441 -32.60 7.16 3.07
C ASN A 441 -33.05 5.74 2.67
N ALA A 442 -32.61 4.73 3.42
CA ALA A 442 -32.92 3.32 3.21
C ALA A 442 -33.50 2.67 4.47
N ALA A 443 -33.93 1.42 4.36
CA ALA A 443 -34.41 0.64 5.49
C ALA A 443 -33.33 0.50 6.58
N VAL A 444 -33.72 0.65 7.84
CA VAL A 444 -32.84 0.47 9.00
C VAL A 444 -33.44 -0.59 9.91
N LYS A 445 -32.65 -1.62 10.21
CA LYS A 445 -32.98 -2.64 11.21
C LYS A 445 -32.10 -2.43 12.42
N ASP A 446 -32.71 -2.10 13.53
CA ASP A 446 -32.03 -1.86 14.80
C ASP A 446 -32.37 -2.93 15.83
N LYS A 447 -31.34 -3.56 16.40
CA LYS A 447 -31.44 -4.51 17.50
C LYS A 447 -30.69 -4.03 18.75
N GLY A 448 -30.05 -2.87 18.68
CA GLY A 448 -29.26 -2.32 19.77
C GLY A 448 -30.10 -1.58 20.79
N THR A 449 -29.44 -0.78 21.61
CA THR A 449 -30.07 -0.05 22.72
C THR A 449 -29.81 1.45 22.63
N ASN A 450 -30.84 2.26 22.85
CA ASN A 450 -30.73 3.72 22.85
C ASN A 450 -30.10 4.31 21.58
N ASN A 451 -30.30 3.68 20.42
CA ASN A 451 -29.89 4.25 19.14
C ASN A 451 -30.97 5.21 18.63
N LEU A 452 -30.55 6.23 17.89
CA LEU A 452 -31.44 7.20 17.25
C LEU A 452 -31.47 6.95 15.75
N ILE A 453 -32.64 6.61 15.21
CA ILE A 453 -32.83 6.34 13.78
C ILE A 453 -33.62 7.47 13.13
N ASN A 454 -32.95 8.22 12.25
CA ASN A 454 -33.51 9.33 11.50
C ASN A 454 -33.67 8.94 10.03
N LYS A 455 -34.91 8.81 9.56
CA LYS A 455 -35.21 8.55 8.14
C LYS A 455 -35.11 9.86 7.35
N LYS A 456 -34.39 9.84 6.22
CA LYS A 456 -34.27 10.96 5.29
C LYS A 456 -34.97 10.69 3.96
#